data_AF-A0A453CZX8-F1
#
_entry.id   AF-A0A453CZX8-F1
#
_cell.length_a   1.000
_cell.length_b   1.000
_cell.length_c   1.000
_cell.angle_alpha   90.00
_cell.angle_beta   90.00
_cell.angle_gamma   90.00
#
_symmetry.space_group_name_H-M   'P 1'
#
loop_
_entity.id
_entity.type
_entity.pdbx_description
1 polymer ?
#
loop_
_entity_poly.entity_id
_entity_poly.type
_entity_poly.pdbx_seq_one_letter_code
_entity_poly.pdbx_strand_id
1 'polypeptide(L)'
;MPWLAIPLEDERKAYLKKKFKIRGIPSLVAIGPDGKTVNTDAKTSLAVHGADAFPFTSERIQELEKKIDEMAKGWPEKVKHELHEHELVLVRRPRPYGCDGCEEMGTSWSYNCAECDFDLHAKCALGEEKKGEEVNGQEHAAAPAGYVCEGDVCRKA
;
A
#
# COMPACT_ATOMS: atom_id res chain seq x y z
N MET A 1 0.41 22.07 4.20
CA MET A 1 0.33 20.93 3.25
C MET A 1 0.84 21.39 1.90
N PRO A 2 1.94 20.81 1.35
CA PRO A 2 2.60 21.33 0.16
C PRO A 2 2.01 20.71 -1.13
N TRP A 3 0.69 20.74 -1.31
CA TRP A 3 0.07 20.35 -2.58
C TRP A 3 -0.98 21.37 -3.01
N LEU A 4 -1.19 21.46 -4.32
CA LEU A 4 -2.20 22.33 -4.91
C LEU A 4 -3.59 21.77 -4.64
N ALA A 5 -4.56 22.66 -4.46
CA ALA A 5 -5.97 22.32 -4.29
C ALA A 5 -6.82 23.07 -5.30
N ILE A 6 -7.89 22.43 -5.77
CA ILE A 6 -8.92 23.10 -6.56
C ILE A 6 -9.74 24.00 -5.60
N PRO A 7 -9.96 25.29 -5.92
CA PRO A 7 -10.76 26.20 -5.09
C PRO A 7 -12.13 25.62 -4.70
N LEU A 8 -12.67 25.98 -3.53
CA LEU A 8 -13.88 25.33 -2.98
C LEU A 8 -15.06 25.34 -3.96
N GLU A 9 -15.36 26.49 -4.56
CA GLU A 9 -16.51 26.73 -5.45
C GLU A 9 -16.25 26.44 -6.93
N ASP A 10 -15.17 25.73 -7.26
CA ASP A 10 -14.83 25.45 -8.65
C ASP A 10 -15.75 24.36 -9.26
N GLU A 11 -16.52 24.73 -10.27
CA GLU A 11 -17.47 23.86 -10.97
C GLU A 11 -16.79 22.64 -11.63
N ARG A 12 -15.49 22.72 -11.95
CA ARG A 12 -14.75 21.63 -12.59
C ARG A 12 -14.68 20.39 -11.71
N LYS A 13 -14.88 20.51 -10.38
CA LYS A 13 -14.95 19.36 -9.47
C LYS A 13 -16.01 18.34 -9.87
N ALA A 14 -17.20 18.80 -10.27
CA ALA A 14 -18.29 17.93 -10.70
C ALA A 14 -17.94 17.22 -12.02
N TYR A 15 -17.36 17.96 -12.96
CA TYR A 15 -16.86 17.40 -14.22
C TYR A 15 -15.78 16.34 -13.98
N LEU A 16 -14.78 16.61 -13.14
CA LEU A 16 -13.70 15.68 -12.83
C LEU A 16 -14.21 14.42 -12.13
N LYS A 17 -15.12 14.57 -11.15
CA LYS A 17 -15.78 13.44 -10.48
C LYS A 17 -16.48 12.53 -11.49
N LYS A 18 -17.20 13.10 -12.46
CA LYS A 18 -17.89 12.34 -13.51
C LYS A 18 -16.90 11.71 -14.50
N LYS A 19 -15.91 12.47 -14.98
CA LYS A 19 -14.90 12.04 -15.95
C LYS A 19 -14.13 10.83 -15.46
N PHE A 20 -13.67 10.88 -14.20
CA PHE A 20 -12.91 9.79 -13.59
C PHE A 20 -13.78 8.77 -12.84
N LYS A 21 -15.11 8.89 -12.94
CA LYS A 21 -16.07 7.97 -12.31
C LYS A 21 -15.80 7.77 -10.82
N ILE A 22 -15.46 8.85 -10.11
CA ILE A 22 -15.16 8.82 -8.66
C ILE A 22 -16.47 8.61 -7.89
N ARG A 23 -16.65 7.40 -7.32
CA ARG A 23 -17.86 6.99 -6.60
C ARG A 23 -17.78 7.23 -5.09
N GLY A 24 -16.58 7.33 -4.53
CA GLY A 24 -16.35 7.53 -3.10
C GLY A 24 -14.97 8.11 -2.84
N ILE A 25 -14.68 8.44 -1.59
CA ILE A 25 -13.38 8.94 -1.15
C ILE A 25 -12.76 7.95 -0.15
N PRO A 26 -11.41 7.85 -0.07
CA PRO A 26 -10.44 8.50 -0.96
C PRO A 26 -10.34 7.80 -2.33
N SER A 27 -10.05 8.58 -3.39
CA SER A 27 -9.74 8.13 -4.75
C SER A 27 -8.53 8.88 -5.27
N LEU A 28 -7.67 8.20 -6.05
CA LEU A 28 -6.46 8.79 -6.61
C LEU A 28 -6.32 8.43 -8.09
N VAL A 29 -6.15 9.47 -8.91
CA VAL A 29 -5.92 9.35 -10.35
C VAL A 29 -4.52 9.88 -10.64
N ALA A 30 -3.68 9.09 -11.29
CA ALA A 30 -2.36 9.50 -11.74
C ALA A 30 -2.47 10.14 -13.14
N ILE A 31 -1.95 11.37 -13.26
CA ILE A 31 -1.87 12.13 -14.51
C ILE A 31 -0.39 12.37 -14.80
N GLY A 32 0.03 12.09 -16.03
CA GLY A 32 1.39 12.29 -16.49
C GLY A 32 1.74 13.76 -16.73
N PRO A 33 3.02 14.08 -16.90
CA PRO A 33 3.47 15.45 -17.20
C PRO A 33 2.91 16.00 -18.52
N ASP A 34 2.47 15.13 -19.44
CA ASP A 34 1.81 15.48 -20.69
C ASP A 34 0.30 15.77 -20.53
N GLY A 35 -0.22 15.71 -19.30
CA GLY A 35 -1.63 15.92 -18.98
C GLY A 35 -2.53 14.73 -19.28
N LYS A 36 -1.98 13.59 -19.72
CA LYS A 36 -2.77 12.38 -19.98
C LYS A 36 -2.93 11.55 -18.72
N THR A 37 -4.04 10.83 -18.65
CA THR A 37 -4.31 9.91 -17.54
C THR A 37 -3.44 8.67 -17.69
N VAL A 38 -2.63 8.40 -16.67
CA VAL A 38 -1.76 7.22 -16.61
C VAL A 38 -2.50 6.07 -15.92
N ASN A 39 -3.19 6.36 -14.81
CA ASN A 39 -3.91 5.35 -14.04
C ASN A 39 -5.12 5.97 -13.32
N THR A 40 -6.30 5.35 -13.45
CA THR A 40 -7.54 5.82 -12.82
C THR A 40 -7.75 5.29 -11.40
N ASP A 41 -6.99 4.29 -10.97
CA ASP A 41 -7.04 3.68 -9.63
C ASP A 41 -5.64 3.55 -9.00
N ALA A 42 -4.87 4.63 -9.06
CA ALA A 42 -3.52 4.68 -8.48
C ALA A 42 -3.52 4.46 -6.95
N LYS A 43 -4.66 4.65 -6.29
CA LYS A 43 -4.84 4.36 -4.86
C LYS A 43 -4.53 2.90 -4.54
N THR A 44 -5.04 1.97 -5.33
CA THR A 44 -4.82 0.53 -5.09
C THR A 44 -3.35 0.18 -5.28
N SER A 45 -2.72 0.69 -6.34
CA SER A 45 -1.28 0.49 -6.57
C SER A 45 -0.41 1.06 -5.45
N LEU A 46 -0.75 2.25 -4.92
CA LEU A 46 -0.08 2.82 -3.74
C LEU A 46 -0.26 1.95 -2.50
N ALA A 47 -1.46 1.44 -2.27
CA ALA A 47 -1.74 0.65 -1.08
C ALA A 47 -1.02 -0.70 -1.08
N VAL A 48 -0.75 -1.27 -2.26
CA VAL A 48 -0.10 -2.57 -2.41
C VAL A 48 1.41 -2.45 -2.56
N HIS A 49 1.89 -1.50 -3.37
CA HIS A 49 3.32 -1.39 -3.74
C HIS A 49 4.00 -0.12 -3.19
N GLY A 50 3.29 0.73 -2.44
CA GLY A 50 3.87 1.96 -1.90
C GLY A 50 4.41 2.90 -2.97
N ALA A 51 5.56 3.52 -2.69
CA ALA A 51 6.23 4.45 -3.61
C ALA A 51 6.75 3.79 -4.89
N ASP A 52 7.03 2.47 -4.86
CA ASP A 52 7.57 1.73 -6.00
C ASP A 52 6.59 1.64 -7.17
N ALA A 53 5.29 1.86 -6.90
CA ALA A 53 4.25 1.94 -7.90
C ALA A 53 4.49 3.08 -8.90
N PHE A 54 5.20 4.15 -8.52
CA PHE A 54 5.52 5.26 -9.42
C PHE A 54 6.30 4.76 -10.65
N PRO A 55 5.96 5.18 -11.88
CA PRO A 55 5.05 6.26 -12.28
C PRO A 55 3.57 5.86 -12.47
N PHE A 56 3.12 4.78 -11.85
CA PHE A 56 1.77 4.21 -11.92
C PHE A 56 1.36 3.72 -13.31
N THR A 57 2.32 3.52 -14.21
CA THR A 57 2.07 2.96 -15.53
C THR A 57 1.70 1.49 -15.41
N SER A 58 0.90 1.00 -16.36
CA SER A 58 0.53 -0.42 -16.42
C SER A 58 1.75 -1.33 -16.52
N GLU A 59 2.77 -0.92 -17.29
CA GLU A 59 4.03 -1.66 -17.43
C GLU A 59 4.76 -1.79 -16.09
N ARG A 60 4.90 -0.68 -15.34
CA ARG A 60 5.55 -0.70 -14.03
C ARG A 60 4.80 -1.57 -13.04
N ILE A 61 3.48 -1.48 -13.02
CA ILE A 61 2.63 -2.29 -12.12
C ILE A 61 2.79 -3.78 -12.45
N GLN A 62 2.77 -4.15 -13.74
CA GLN A 62 2.98 -5.54 -14.17
C GLN A 62 4.37 -6.08 -13.79
N GLU A 63 5.42 -5.26 -13.86
CA GLU A 63 6.75 -5.66 -13.39
C GLU A 63 6.77 -5.97 -11.89
N LEU A 64 6.12 -5.13 -11.08
CA LEU A 64 6.01 -5.33 -9.64
C LEU A 64 5.20 -6.59 -9.33
N GLU A 65 4.06 -6.76 -9.99
CA GLU A 65 3.22 -7.96 -9.84
C GLU A 65 3.99 -9.24 -10.15
N LYS A 66 4.76 -9.26 -11.25
CA LYS A 66 5.63 -10.39 -11.60
C LYS A 66 6.65 -10.70 -10.53
N LYS A 67 7.35 -9.70 -9.98
CA LYS A 67 8.33 -9.92 -8.90
C LYS A 67 7.68 -10.56 -7.68
N ILE A 68 6.47 -10.12 -7.33
CA ILE A 68 5.73 -10.65 -6.20
C ILE A 68 5.21 -12.08 -6.50
N ASP A 69 4.85 -12.38 -7.74
CA ASP A 69 4.49 -13.75 -8.16
C ASP A 69 5.70 -14.69 -8.13
N GLU A 70 6.88 -14.22 -8.56
CA GLU A 70 8.12 -15.00 -8.48
C GLU A 70 8.50 -15.33 -7.03
N MET A 71 8.32 -14.38 -6.10
CA MET A 71 8.56 -14.63 -4.67
C MET A 71 7.67 -15.76 -4.12
N ALA A 72 6.41 -15.81 -4.54
CA ALA A 72 5.46 -16.81 -4.05
C ALA A 72 5.72 -18.24 -4.56
N LYS A 73 6.54 -18.42 -5.61
CA LYS A 73 6.90 -19.76 -6.12
C LYS A 73 7.65 -20.61 -5.10
N GLY A 74 8.28 -20.00 -4.10
CA GLY A 74 8.98 -20.70 -3.02
C GLY A 74 8.07 -21.12 -1.86
N TRP A 75 6.82 -20.69 -1.85
CA TRP A 75 5.90 -20.92 -0.73
C TRP A 75 4.99 -22.13 -0.97
N PRO A 76 4.67 -22.91 0.07
CA PRO A 76 3.74 -24.02 -0.06
C PRO A 76 2.34 -23.51 -0.39
N GLU A 77 1.63 -24.22 -1.29
CA GLU A 77 0.27 -23.86 -1.68
C GLU A 77 -0.71 -23.97 -0.51
N LYS A 78 -0.46 -24.91 0.41
CA LYS A 78 -1.29 -25.16 1.59
C LYS A 78 -0.44 -25.28 2.84
N VAL A 79 -0.93 -24.72 3.95
CA VAL A 79 -0.27 -24.78 5.24
C VAL A 79 -1.29 -25.02 6.35
N LYS A 80 -0.91 -25.85 7.34
CA LYS A 80 -1.63 -26.00 8.60
C LYS A 80 -0.99 -25.09 9.62
N HIS A 81 -1.79 -24.25 10.27
CA HIS A 81 -1.28 -23.27 11.21
C HIS A 81 -1.89 -23.50 12.60
N GLU A 82 -1.12 -23.31 13.67
CA GLU A 82 -1.59 -23.62 15.03
C GLU A 82 -2.76 -22.72 15.48
N LEU A 83 -2.85 -21.50 14.93
CA LEU A 83 -3.94 -20.56 15.21
C LEU A 83 -5.25 -20.91 14.49
N HIS A 84 -5.27 -21.86 13.55
CA HIS A 84 -6.45 -22.17 12.76
C HIS A 84 -6.53 -23.64 12.32
N GLU A 85 -7.65 -24.31 12.59
CA GLU A 85 -7.82 -25.76 12.36
C GLU A 85 -7.83 -26.16 10.87
N HIS A 86 -8.41 -25.33 9.98
CA HIS A 86 -8.47 -25.62 8.55
C HIS A 86 -7.15 -25.34 7.84
N GLU A 87 -6.92 -26.06 6.74
CA GLU A 87 -5.79 -25.77 5.85
C GLU A 87 -5.95 -24.38 5.21
N LEU A 88 -4.94 -23.54 5.37
CA LEU A 88 -4.89 -22.24 4.72
C LEU A 88 -4.30 -22.41 3.33
N VAL A 89 -4.93 -21.78 2.33
CA VAL A 89 -4.51 -21.81 0.94
C VAL A 89 -3.83 -20.47 0.60
N LEU A 90 -2.71 -20.53 -0.10
CA LEU A 90 -2.03 -19.34 -0.60
C LEU A 90 -2.88 -18.68 -1.70
N VAL A 91 -3.36 -17.46 -1.45
CA VAL A 91 -4.22 -16.72 -2.38
C VAL A 91 -3.66 -15.34 -2.68
N ARG A 92 -3.84 -14.92 -3.94
CA ARG A 92 -3.45 -13.57 -4.38
C ARG A 92 -4.50 -12.56 -3.90
N ARG A 93 -4.05 -11.52 -3.19
CA ARG A 93 -4.88 -10.43 -2.71
C ARG A 93 -4.65 -9.15 -3.53
N PRO A 94 -5.66 -8.66 -4.28
CA PRO A 94 -5.54 -7.43 -5.05
C PRO A 94 -5.65 -6.16 -4.19
N ARG A 95 -6.08 -6.30 -2.93
CA ARG A 95 -6.21 -5.21 -1.97
C ARG A 95 -5.52 -5.60 -0.66
N PRO A 96 -5.08 -4.62 0.14
CA PRO A 96 -4.60 -4.89 1.48
C PRO A 96 -5.67 -5.60 2.31
N TYR A 97 -5.22 -6.48 3.20
CA TYR A 97 -6.04 -7.27 4.12
C TYR A 97 -5.48 -7.15 5.54
N GLY A 98 -6.24 -7.56 6.55
CA GLY A 98 -5.75 -7.66 7.93
C GLY A 98 -5.25 -9.07 8.20
N CYS A 99 -4.09 -9.22 8.84
CA CYS A 99 -3.60 -10.51 9.30
C CYS A 99 -4.22 -10.84 10.67
N ASP A 100 -4.95 -11.94 10.79
CA ASP A 100 -5.58 -12.36 12.05
C ASP A 100 -4.56 -12.87 13.10
N GLY A 101 -3.32 -13.13 12.69
CA GLY A 101 -2.26 -13.59 13.58
C GLY A 101 -1.47 -12.47 14.25
N CYS A 102 -1.19 -11.37 13.54
CA CYS A 102 -0.39 -10.26 14.07
C CYS A 102 -1.11 -8.91 14.08
N GLU A 103 -2.36 -8.85 13.59
CA GLU A 103 -3.20 -7.66 13.53
C GLU A 103 -2.65 -6.52 12.64
N GLU A 104 -1.59 -6.79 11.88
CA GLU A 104 -1.01 -5.84 10.92
C GLU A 104 -1.62 -6.01 9.51
N MET A 105 -1.53 -4.94 8.70
CA MET A 105 -1.96 -5.01 7.30
C MET A 105 -1.02 -5.87 6.47
N GLY A 106 -1.59 -6.74 5.64
CA GLY A 106 -0.90 -7.51 4.61
C GLY A 106 -1.22 -7.03 3.22
N THR A 107 -0.32 -7.28 2.28
CA THR A 107 -0.48 -6.96 0.87
C THR A 107 -0.13 -8.17 0.01
N SER A 108 -0.68 -8.19 -1.21
CA SER A 108 -0.35 -9.09 -2.31
C SER A 108 -0.65 -10.59 -2.14
N TRP A 109 -0.18 -11.26 -1.09
CA TRP A 109 -0.39 -12.69 -0.86
C TRP A 109 -0.81 -12.93 0.57
N SER A 110 -1.84 -13.76 0.76
CA SER A 110 -2.27 -14.23 2.07
C SER A 110 -2.43 -15.75 2.08
N TYR A 111 -2.28 -16.34 3.25
CA TYR A 111 -2.78 -17.68 3.51
C TYR A 111 -4.19 -17.54 4.05
N ASN A 112 -5.18 -17.94 3.25
CA ASN A 112 -6.58 -17.76 3.56
C ASN A 112 -7.31 -19.09 3.79
N CYS A 113 -8.19 -19.12 4.79
CA CYS A 113 -9.25 -20.11 4.88
C CYS A 113 -10.54 -19.53 4.29
N ALA A 114 -11.04 -20.12 3.21
CA ALA A 114 -12.30 -19.68 2.60
C ALA A 114 -13.54 -19.98 3.46
N GLU A 115 -13.45 -20.93 4.39
CA GLU A 115 -14.57 -21.34 5.25
C GLU A 115 -14.75 -20.38 6.45
N CYS A 116 -13.65 -19.88 6.99
CA CYS A 116 -13.65 -19.02 8.18
C CYS A 116 -13.31 -17.55 7.88
N ASP A 117 -12.98 -17.22 6.64
CA ASP A 117 -12.45 -15.91 6.22
C ASP A 117 -11.25 -15.48 7.08
N PHE A 118 -10.36 -16.43 7.36
CA PHE A 118 -9.17 -16.24 8.19
C PHE A 118 -7.97 -16.00 7.31
N ASP A 119 -7.25 -14.89 7.51
CA ASP A 119 -6.13 -14.45 6.69
C ASP A 119 -4.84 -14.30 7.50
N LEU A 120 -3.77 -14.93 7.04
CA LEU A 120 -2.42 -14.74 7.56
C LEU A 120 -1.48 -14.18 6.51
N HIS A 121 -0.46 -13.42 6.95
CA HIS A 121 0.72 -13.19 6.11
C HIS A 121 1.43 -14.49 5.78
N ALA A 122 2.12 -14.51 4.63
CA ALA A 122 3.04 -15.60 4.30
C ALA A 122 4.05 -15.87 5.43
N LYS A 123 4.69 -14.81 5.95
CA LYS A 123 5.61 -14.90 7.10
C LYS A 123 4.96 -15.50 8.35
N CYS A 124 3.73 -15.09 8.67
CA CYS A 124 3.01 -15.56 9.85
C CYS A 124 2.65 -17.03 9.73
N ALA A 125 2.19 -17.46 8.55
CA ALA A 125 1.78 -18.83 8.33
C ALA A 125 2.97 -19.81 8.25
N LEU A 126 4.14 -19.33 7.79
CA LEU A 126 5.35 -20.14 7.65
C LEU A 126 6.24 -20.16 8.92
N GLY A 127 5.87 -19.40 9.96
CA GLY A 127 6.61 -19.37 11.22
C GLY A 127 7.96 -18.67 11.15
N GLU A 128 8.15 -17.75 10.20
CA GLU A 128 9.34 -16.90 10.19
C GLU A 128 9.19 -15.82 11.28
N GLU A 129 9.79 -16.08 12.46
CA GLU A 129 9.73 -15.18 13.60
C GLU A 129 10.20 -13.76 13.27
N LYS A 130 9.56 -12.80 13.93
CA LYS A 130 9.74 -11.35 13.85
C LYS A 130 11.22 -10.93 13.81
N LYS A 131 11.76 -10.66 12.62
CA LYS A 131 12.53 -9.43 12.48
C LYS A 131 11.50 -8.33 12.36
N GLY A 132 11.19 -7.69 13.49
CA GLY A 132 10.56 -6.38 13.43
C GLY A 132 11.37 -5.56 12.43
N GLU A 133 10.72 -5.17 11.34
CA GLU A 133 10.93 -3.81 10.89
C GLU A 133 10.49 -2.98 12.10
N GLU A 134 11.45 -2.67 12.95
CA GLU A 134 11.38 -1.46 13.73
C GLU A 134 11.02 -0.38 12.71
N VAL A 135 9.77 0.04 12.69
CA VAL A 135 9.49 1.46 12.52
C VAL A 135 10.02 2.10 13.80
N ASN A 136 11.36 2.14 13.89
CA ASN A 136 12.04 2.96 14.85
C ASN A 136 11.70 4.38 14.42
N GLY A 137 11.18 5.13 15.40
CA GLY A 137 10.52 6.40 15.16
C GLY A 137 11.39 7.38 14.39
N GLN A 138 10.72 8.32 13.71
CA GLN A 138 11.20 9.66 13.45
C GLN A 138 12.73 9.80 13.49
N GLU A 139 13.40 9.46 12.39
CA GLU A 139 14.67 10.10 12.10
C GLU A 139 14.34 11.57 11.84
N HIS A 140 14.47 12.38 12.90
CA HIS A 140 14.63 13.81 12.77
C HIS A 140 15.81 14.03 11.83
N ALA A 141 15.50 14.41 10.59
CA ALA A 141 16.48 14.92 9.66
C ALA A 141 17.27 16.00 10.40
N ALA A 142 18.58 15.78 10.56
CA ALA A 142 19.46 16.77 11.15
C ALA A 142 19.19 18.11 10.47
N ALA A 143 18.86 19.13 11.28
CA ALA A 143 18.49 20.44 10.77
C ALA A 143 19.59 20.94 9.82
N PRO A 144 19.23 21.47 8.62
CA PRO A 144 20.21 22.07 7.73
C PRO A 144 20.95 23.20 8.47
N ALA A 145 22.26 23.33 8.22
CA ALA A 145 23.11 24.30 8.89
C ALA A 145 22.47 25.70 8.91
N GLY A 146 22.24 26.25 10.11
CA GLY A 146 21.60 27.55 10.31
C GLY A 146 20.11 27.52 10.67
N TYR A 147 19.55 26.37 11.07
CA TYR A 147 18.20 26.28 11.63
C TYR A 147 18.20 25.65 13.03
N VAL A 148 17.39 26.22 13.93
CA VAL A 148 17.09 25.68 15.27
C VAL A 148 15.65 25.17 15.26
N CYS A 149 15.44 23.93 15.68
CA CYS A 149 14.12 23.32 15.75
C CYS A 149 13.71 23.05 17.20
N GLU A 150 12.48 23.44 17.56
CA GLU A 150 11.82 23.08 18.82
C GLU A 150 10.56 22.27 18.47
N GLY A 151 10.61 20.95 18.68
CA GLY A 151 9.56 20.04 18.22
C GLY A 151 9.40 20.07 16.70
N ASP A 152 8.17 20.26 16.22
CA ASP A 152 7.83 20.28 14.79
C ASP A 152 8.03 21.66 14.12
N VAL A 153 8.58 22.65 14.83
CA VAL A 153 8.75 24.03 14.34
C VAL A 153 10.24 24.38 14.24
N CYS A 154 10.71 24.63 13.03
CA CYS A 154 12.08 25.10 12.77
C CYS A 154 12.12 26.59 12.45
N ARG A 155 13.05 27.32 13.06
CA ARG A 155 13.37 28.73 12.77
C ARG A 155 14.81 28.84 12.29
N LYS A 156 15.08 29.82 11.44
CA LYS A 156 16.46 30.13 11.03
C LYS A 156 17.20 30.77 12.21
N ALA A 157 18.38 30.25 12.54
CA ALA A 157 19.28 30.81 13.55
C ALA A 157 19.79 32.19 13.14
#